data_AF-A0AAE2BPF9-F1
#
_entry.id   AF-A0AAE2BPF9-F1
#
_cell.length_a   1.000
_cell.length_b   1.000
_cell.length_c   1.000
_cell.angle_alpha   90.00
_cell.angle_beta   90.00
_cell.angle_gamma   90.00
#
_symmetry.space_group_name_H-M   'P 1'
#
loop_
_entity.id
_entity.type
_entity.pdbx_description
1 polymer ?
#
loop_
_entity_poly.entity_id
_entity_poly.type
_entity_poly.pdbx_seq_one_letter_code
_entity_poly.pdbx_strand_id
1 'polypeptide(L)'
;MIKLRPKRFSRSSSKLGGGGGSGGAANATATGEIKWELRPGGMLVQKRECKDTSGEGVIRIRVSAVSQWHDISIQATSTFGK
;
A
#
# COMPACT_ATOMS: atom_id res chain seq x y z
N MET A 1 -22.46 34.57 -2.55
CA MET A 1 -22.55 33.17 -2.06
C MET A 1 -22.64 32.24 -3.26
N ILE A 2 -21.61 31.42 -3.51
CA ILE A 2 -21.57 30.52 -4.67
C ILE A 2 -22.25 29.20 -4.27
N LYS A 3 -23.37 28.86 -4.93
CA LYS A 3 -24.05 27.57 -4.76
C LYS A 3 -23.37 26.52 -5.63
N LEU A 4 -22.69 25.57 -5.02
CA LEU A 4 -22.10 24.43 -5.72
C LEU A 4 -23.13 23.30 -5.84
N ARG A 5 -23.35 22.80 -7.07
CA ARG A 5 -24.27 21.68 -7.35
C ARG A 5 -23.57 20.35 -7.05
N PRO A 6 -24.23 19.39 -6.37
CA PRO A 6 -23.65 18.08 -6.11
C PRO A 6 -23.56 17.26 -7.40
N LYS A 7 -22.34 16.80 -7.73
CA LYS A 7 -22.06 15.92 -8.86
C LYS A 7 -22.31 14.48 -8.40
N ARG A 8 -23.39 13.84 -8.87
CA ARG A 8 -23.67 12.42 -8.57
C ARG A 8 -22.54 11.56 -9.12
N PHE A 9 -21.84 10.83 -8.24
CA PHE A 9 -20.94 9.77 -8.64
C PHE A 9 -21.77 8.58 -9.14
N SER A 10 -21.82 8.38 -10.46
CA SER A 10 -22.42 7.19 -11.05
C SER A 10 -21.61 5.96 -10.63
N ARG A 11 -22.16 5.16 -9.72
CA ARG A 11 -21.63 3.83 -9.36
C ARG A 11 -21.93 2.87 -10.51
N SER A 12 -20.92 2.57 -11.32
CA SER A 12 -21.02 1.52 -12.33
C SER A 12 -20.91 0.15 -11.65
N SER A 13 -21.99 -0.63 -11.63
CA SER A 13 -21.98 -2.03 -11.18
C SER A 13 -21.68 -2.93 -12.36
N SER A 14 -20.43 -3.37 -12.52
CA SER A 14 -20.07 -4.37 -13.53
C SER A 14 -20.53 -5.76 -13.07
N LYS A 15 -21.56 -6.30 -13.72
CA LYS A 15 -21.93 -7.72 -13.63
C LYS A 15 -20.80 -8.55 -14.26
N LEU A 16 -20.20 -9.48 -13.51
CA LEU A 16 -19.35 -10.52 -14.08
C LEU A 16 -20.26 -11.59 -14.69
N GLY A 17 -20.25 -11.68 -16.02
CA GLY A 17 -20.94 -12.73 -16.76
C GLY A 17 -20.23 -14.07 -16.57
N GLY A 18 -21.00 -15.11 -16.24
CA GLY A 18 -20.52 -16.49 -16.18
C GLY A 18 -20.21 -17.03 -17.58
N GLY A 19 -19.07 -17.68 -17.71
CA GLY A 19 -18.67 -18.45 -18.88
C GLY A 19 -17.59 -19.44 -18.45
N GLY A 20 -17.96 -20.72 -18.37
CA GLY A 20 -17.05 -21.80 -18.02
C GLY A 20 -15.96 -21.99 -19.07
N GLY A 21 -14.73 -22.15 -18.60
CA GLY A 21 -13.57 -22.47 -19.43
C GLY A 21 -12.45 -22.95 -18.53
N SER A 22 -12.24 -24.26 -18.51
CA SER A 22 -11.12 -24.92 -17.84
C SER A 22 -9.80 -24.46 -18.46
N GLY A 23 -8.96 -23.80 -17.67
CA GLY A 23 -7.61 -23.42 -18.05
C GLY A 23 -6.79 -23.20 -16.80
N GLY A 24 -5.99 -24.19 -16.43
CA GLY A 24 -5.15 -24.15 -15.23
C GLY A 24 -4.13 -23.00 -15.31
N ALA A 25 -4.07 -22.20 -14.25
CA ALA A 25 -2.93 -21.35 -13.95
C ALA A 25 -2.91 -21.05 -12.44
N ALA A 26 -1.85 -21.56 -11.81
CA ALA A 26 -1.22 -21.07 -10.59
C ALA A 26 -2.14 -20.48 -9.49
N ASN A 27 -2.42 -21.31 -8.49
CA ASN A 27 -2.40 -20.98 -7.05
C ASN A 27 -2.55 -19.47 -6.72
N ALA A 28 -3.75 -18.91 -6.95
CA ALA A 28 -4.14 -17.58 -6.48
C ALA A 28 -4.39 -17.65 -4.97
N THR A 29 -3.30 -17.83 -4.22
CA THR A 29 -3.33 -17.93 -2.77
C THR A 29 -3.62 -16.55 -2.21
N ALA A 30 -4.84 -16.38 -1.70
CA ALA A 30 -5.27 -15.30 -0.84
C ALA A 30 -5.08 -13.87 -1.40
N THR A 31 -6.07 -13.39 -2.17
CA THR A 31 -6.42 -11.96 -2.12
C THR A 31 -7.01 -11.65 -0.74
N GLY A 32 -6.17 -11.72 0.29
CA GLY A 32 -6.51 -11.28 1.65
C GLY A 32 -6.88 -9.80 1.61
N GLU A 33 -7.96 -9.42 2.27
CA GLU A 33 -8.42 -8.04 2.34
C GLU A 33 -7.28 -7.12 2.75
N ILE A 34 -6.91 -6.18 1.87
CA ILE A 34 -5.84 -5.23 2.16
C ILE A 34 -6.34 -4.25 3.21
N LYS A 35 -5.76 -4.32 4.41
CA LYS A 35 -6.05 -3.38 5.49
C LYS A 35 -5.29 -2.08 5.26
N TRP A 36 -6.02 -0.96 5.30
CA TRP A 36 -5.45 0.38 5.15
C TRP A 36 -5.44 1.12 6.49
N GLU A 37 -4.44 1.97 6.71
CA GLU A 37 -4.43 2.97 7.77
C GLU A 37 -4.54 4.38 7.20
N LEU A 38 -5.37 5.20 7.82
CA LEU A 38 -5.45 6.63 7.52
C LEU A 38 -4.38 7.37 8.31
N ARG A 39 -3.57 8.17 7.62
CA ARG A 39 -2.60 9.11 8.20
C ARG A 39 -3.11 10.55 8.06
N PRO A 40 -2.59 11.50 8.87
CA PRO A 40 -2.94 12.92 8.73
C PRO A 40 -2.79 13.41 7.28
N GLY A 41 -3.67 14.31 6.86
CA GLY A 41 -3.74 14.75 5.45
C GLY A 41 -4.50 13.80 4.51
N GLY A 42 -5.08 12.71 5.03
CA GLY A 42 -5.93 11.80 4.25
C GLY A 42 -5.18 10.73 3.46
N MET A 43 -3.90 10.50 3.78
CA MET A 43 -3.09 9.47 3.13
C MET A 43 -3.48 8.07 3.62
N LEU A 44 -3.70 7.14 2.69
CA LEU A 44 -3.93 5.73 2.98
C LEU A 44 -2.62 4.96 2.87
N VAL A 45 -2.17 4.34 3.97
CA VAL A 45 -0.98 3.49 3.98
C VAL A 45 -1.42 2.04 4.12
N GLN A 46 -0.86 1.16 3.30
CA GLN A 46 -1.16 -0.27 3.35
C GLN A 46 -0.51 -0.89 4.58
N LYS A 47 -1.31 -1.57 5.43
CA LYS A 47 -0.77 -2.38 6.53
C LYS A 47 -0.18 -3.66 5.96
N ARG A 48 1.05 -3.98 6.36
CA ARG A 48 1.71 -5.24 6.00
C ARG A 48 1.44 -6.26 7.10
N GLU A 49 0.88 -7.41 6.73
CA GLU A 49 0.79 -8.55 7.63
C GLU A 49 2.13 -9.29 7.56
N CYS A 50 2.97 -9.13 8.60
CA CYS A 50 4.27 -9.79 8.66
C CYS A 50 4.06 -11.27 8.99
N LYS A 51 3.75 -12.07 7.96
CA LYS A 51 3.86 -13.53 8.05
C LYS A 51 5.33 -13.88 7.91
N ASP A 52 5.97 -14.05 9.06
CA ASP A 52 7.22 -14.78 9.30
C ASP A 52 8.42 -14.40 8.41
N THR A 53 9.42 -13.73 9.00
CA THR A 53 10.82 -13.43 8.54
C THR A 53 11.23 -11.97 8.30
N SER A 54 10.41 -10.98 8.64
CA SER A 54 10.72 -9.56 8.38
C SER A 54 11.36 -8.82 9.56
N GLY A 55 12.43 -9.36 10.16
CA GLY A 55 13.00 -8.79 11.40
C GLY A 55 14.51 -8.57 11.46
N GLU A 56 15.32 -9.26 10.64
CA GLU A 56 16.77 -9.38 10.92
C GLU A 56 17.68 -8.63 9.94
N GLY A 57 17.14 -7.78 9.07
CA GLY A 57 17.94 -6.97 8.14
C GLY A 57 18.18 -5.56 8.66
N VAL A 58 19.43 -5.17 8.89
CA VAL A 58 19.80 -3.76 9.06
C VAL A 58 20.20 -3.19 7.70
N ILE A 59 19.47 -2.17 7.25
CA ILE A 59 19.74 -1.46 6.01
C ILE A 59 20.57 -0.21 6.32
N ARG A 60 21.71 -0.05 5.66
CA ARG A 60 22.53 1.17 5.73
C ARG A 60 22.18 2.10 4.58
N ILE A 61 21.77 3.32 4.91
CA ILE A 61 21.38 4.37 3.97
C ILE A 61 22.38 5.51 4.08
N ARG A 62 22.93 5.94 2.95
CA ARG A 62 23.69 7.18 2.85
C ARG A 62 22.80 8.27 2.28
N VAL A 63 22.66 9.36 3.02
CA VAL A 63 21.94 10.56 2.59
C VAL A 63 22.96 11.65 2.33
N SER A 64 23.10 12.07 1.07
CA SER A 64 23.93 13.21 0.68
C SER A 64 23.08 14.46 0.47
N ALA A 65 23.50 15.57 1.07
CA ALA A 65 22.91 16.89 0.90
C ALA A 65 24.01 17.89 0.55
N VAL A 66 24.10 18.27 -0.72
CA VAL A 66 25.11 19.18 -1.27
C VAL A 66 26.53 18.69 -0.94
N SER A 67 27.22 19.32 0.01
CA SER A 67 28.59 19.01 0.43
C SER A 67 28.67 18.11 1.67
N GLN A 68 27.53 17.70 2.22
CA GLN A 68 27.45 16.89 3.43
C GLN A 68 26.83 15.52 3.14
N TRP A 69 27.20 14.52 3.94
CA TRP A 69 26.56 13.22 3.92
C TRP A 69 26.44 12.62 5.32
N HIS A 70 25.41 11.83 5.51
CA HIS A 70 25.14 11.10 6.74
C HIS A 70 24.83 9.64 6.41
N ASP A 71 25.44 8.74 7.18
CA ASP A 71 25.17 7.32 7.11
C ASP A 71 24.21 6.95 8.25
N ILE A 72 23.08 6.34 7.91
CA ILE A 72 22.00 5.98 8.83
C ILE A 72 21.75 4.48 8.73
N SER A 73 21.66 3.79 9.86
CA SER A 73 21.26 2.39 9.90
C SER A 73 19.80 2.29 10.34
N ILE A 74 18.96 1.64 9.53
CA ILE A 74 17.54 1.41 9.84
C ILE A 74 17.22 -0.07 9.84
N GLN A 75 16.19 -0.45 10.60
CA GLN A 75 15.61 -1.79 10.52
C GLN A 75 14.91 -1.98 9.17
N ALA A 76 14.93 -3.19 8.61
CA ALA A 76 14.25 -3.52 7.35
C ALA A 76 12.73 -3.28 7.38
N THR A 77 12.14 -3.28 8.58
CA THR A 77 10.73 -2.98 8.82
C THR A 77 10.49 -1.61 9.43
N SER A 78 11.49 -0.72 9.41
CA SER A 78 11.28 0.67 9.78
C SER A 78 10.21 1.29 8.89
N THR A 79 9.26 2.01 9.49
CA THR A 79 8.14 2.64 8.79
C THR A 79 8.26 4.16 8.88
N PHE A 80 7.50 4.87 8.07
CA PHE A 80 7.34 6.31 8.22
C PHE A 80 6.73 6.60 9.60
N GLY A 81 7.32 7.56 10.32
CA GLY A 81 7.19 7.80 11.77
C GLY A 81 5.79 7.93 12.40
N LYS A 82 5.74 8.43 13.65
CA LYS A 82 4.51 8.71 14.40
C LYS A 82 4.03 10.15 14.19
#